data_AF-A0AAE1WNQ7-F1
#
_entry.id   AF-A0AAE1WNQ7-F1
#
_cell.length_a   1.000
_cell.length_b   1.000
_cell.length_c   1.000
_cell.angle_alpha   90.00
_cell.angle_beta   90.00
_cell.angle_gamma   90.00
#
_symmetry.space_group_name_H-M   'P 1'
#
loop_
_entity.id
_entity.type
_entity.pdbx_description
1 polymer ?
#
loop_
_entity_poly.entity_id
_entity_poly.type
_entity_poly.pdbx_seq_one_letter_code
_entity_poly.pdbx_strand_id
1 'polypeptide(L)'
;MGSMFLVNSGVLNTLVSMGDVKAVFIGHDHKNDFCGTLGGLWFCYGGGFGYHGYGKAGWPRRSRVILAELAKGEKSWSGVERIKTWKRLDDEKLSKIDDQILWERRS
;
A
#
# COMPACT_ATOMS: atom_id res chain seq x y z
N MET A 1 -1.42 35.99 -12.30
CA MET A 1 -2.58 35.15 -11.97
C MET A 1 -2.45 33.81 -12.67
N GLY A 2 -2.31 32.72 -11.92
CA GLY A 2 -2.44 31.35 -12.43
C GLY A 2 -3.31 30.59 -11.44
N SER A 3 -4.59 30.41 -11.77
CA SER A 3 -5.52 29.65 -10.95
C SER A 3 -5.07 28.20 -10.94
N MET A 4 -4.49 27.74 -9.83
CA MET A 4 -4.31 26.32 -9.58
C MET A 4 -5.71 25.72 -9.40
N PHE A 5 -6.18 24.98 -10.42
CA PHE A 5 -7.46 24.32 -10.35
C PHE A 5 -7.46 23.29 -9.21
N LEU A 6 -8.15 23.59 -8.11
CA LEU A 6 -8.51 22.63 -7.07
C LEU A 6 -9.62 21.73 -7.62
N VAL A 7 -9.25 20.77 -8.47
CA VAL A 7 -10.17 19.70 -8.89
C VAL A 7 -9.97 18.51 -7.96
N ASN A 8 -10.93 18.29 -7.06
CA ASN A 8 -11.06 17.00 -6.38
C ASN A 8 -11.83 16.05 -7.30
N SER A 9 -11.12 15.09 -7.89
CA SER A 9 -11.70 14.09 -8.80
C SER A 9 -12.61 13.08 -8.11
N GLY A 10 -12.71 13.09 -6.78
CA GLY A 10 -13.59 12.20 -6.02
C GLY A 10 -13.07 10.76 -5.88
N VAL A 11 -11.81 10.49 -6.26
CA VAL A 11 -11.23 9.12 -6.27
C VAL A 11 -11.41 8.40 -4.94
N LEU A 12 -11.19 9.08 -3.81
CA LEU A 12 -11.39 8.48 -2.49
C LEU A 12 -12.85 8.05 -2.30
N ASN A 13 -13.81 8.94 -2.58
CA ASN A 13 -15.22 8.65 -2.43
C ASN A 13 -15.66 7.50 -3.34
N THR A 14 -15.15 7.46 -4.58
CA THR A 14 -15.39 6.35 -5.50
C THR A 14 -14.89 5.03 -4.92
N LEU A 15 -13.63 4.97 -4.48
CA LEU A 15 -13.04 3.74 -3.92
C LEU A 15 -13.79 3.26 -2.66
N VAL A 16 -14.19 4.19 -1.79
CA VAL A 16 -15.01 3.87 -0.61
C VAL A 16 -16.37 3.34 -1.02
N SER A 17 -17.03 3.97 -2.01
CA SER A 17 -18.37 3.58 -2.46
C SER A 17 -18.44 2.21 -3.13
N MET A 18 -17.32 1.71 -3.68
CA MET A 18 -17.27 0.36 -4.27
C MET A 18 -17.47 -0.75 -3.24
N GLY A 19 -17.06 -0.53 -1.99
CA GLY A 19 -17.27 -1.48 -0.88
C GLY A 19 -16.42 -2.76 -0.90
N ASP A 20 -15.83 -3.13 -2.03
CA ASP A 20 -14.99 -4.31 -2.22
C ASP A 20 -13.48 -4.01 -2.17
N VAL A 21 -13.07 -2.75 -2.34
CA VAL A 21 -11.69 -2.29 -2.15
C VAL A 21 -11.31 -2.38 -0.67
N LYS A 22 -10.13 -2.94 -0.35
CA LYS A 22 -9.61 -3.06 1.02
C LYS A 22 -8.34 -2.25 1.28
N ALA A 23 -7.49 -2.14 0.26
CA ALA A 23 -6.22 -1.42 0.33
C ALA A 23 -5.82 -0.87 -1.04
N VAL A 24 -5.11 0.26 -1.03
CA VAL A 24 -4.56 0.97 -2.19
C VAL A 24 -3.06 1.15 -1.96
N PHE A 25 -2.26 0.76 -2.96
CA PHE A 25 -0.80 0.85 -2.90
C PHE A 25 -0.31 1.91 -3.87
N ILE A 26 0.45 2.89 -3.37
CA ILE A 26 0.77 4.13 -4.07
C ILE A 26 2.29 4.24 -4.28
N GLY A 27 2.68 4.71 -5.46
CA GLY A 27 4.06 5.07 -5.81
C GLY A 27 4.29 6.59 -5.81
N HIS A 28 5.13 7.07 -6.73
CA HIS A 28 5.43 8.49 -6.97
C HIS A 28 6.21 9.24 -5.87
N ASP A 29 5.89 9.02 -4.59
CA ASP A 29 6.70 9.54 -3.50
C ASP A 29 7.86 8.58 -3.17
N HIS A 30 9.10 9.05 -3.37
CA HIS A 30 10.29 8.19 -3.22
C HIS A 30 10.83 8.16 -1.79
N LYS A 31 10.24 8.92 -0.86
CA LYS A 31 10.66 8.97 0.54
C LYS A 31 9.54 8.56 1.50
N ASN A 32 8.30 8.62 1.06
CA ASN A 32 7.15 8.19 1.84
C ASN A 32 6.96 6.68 1.74
N ASP A 33 6.90 6.03 2.89
CA ASP A 33 6.57 4.62 3.04
C ASP A 33 5.47 4.38 4.07
N PHE A 34 4.74 5.44 4.43
CA PHE A 34 3.64 5.40 5.40
C PHE A 34 2.50 4.53 4.87
N CYS A 35 1.80 3.88 5.78
CA CYS A 35 0.60 3.11 5.48
C CYS A 35 -0.40 3.29 6.61
N GLY A 36 -1.59 3.78 6.27
CA GLY A 36 -2.60 4.13 7.24
C GLY A 36 -4.00 4.05 6.64
N THR A 37 -5.01 4.36 7.45
CA THR A 37 -6.41 4.26 7.04
C THR A 37 -7.00 5.63 6.74
N LEU A 38 -7.83 5.69 5.70
CA LEU A 38 -8.63 6.85 5.35
C LEU A 38 -9.96 6.35 4.76
N GLY A 39 -11.09 6.78 5.32
CA GLY A 39 -12.42 6.33 4.87
C GLY A 39 -12.64 4.82 5.00
N GLY A 40 -11.96 4.15 5.95
CA GLY A 40 -12.03 2.70 6.13
C GLY A 40 -11.19 1.87 5.15
N LEU A 41 -10.47 2.51 4.23
CA LEU A 41 -9.54 1.88 3.30
C LEU A 41 -8.09 2.09 3.73
N TRP A 42 -7.22 1.13 3.46
CA TRP A 42 -5.79 1.30 3.66
C TRP A 42 -5.14 1.99 2.48
N PHE A 43 -4.27 2.96 2.75
CA PHE A 43 -3.45 3.65 1.76
C PHE A 43 -1.99 3.52 2.15
N CYS A 44 -1.18 2.93 1.28
CA CYS A 44 0.18 2.50 1.63
C CYS A 44 1.17 2.87 0.53
N TYR A 45 2.14 3.72 0.88
CA TYR A 45 3.22 4.07 -0.03
C TYR A 45 4.28 2.97 -0.12
N GLY A 46 4.89 2.84 -1.31
CA GLY A 46 5.89 1.83 -1.60
C GLY A 46 7.30 2.09 -1.03
N GLY A 47 7.66 3.34 -0.71
CA GLY A 47 8.95 3.68 -0.07
C GLY A 47 10.16 3.87 -1.00
N GLY A 48 9.97 3.93 -2.32
CA GLY A 48 11.03 4.28 -3.28
C GLY A 48 12.08 3.17 -3.51
N PHE A 49 11.76 2.21 -4.38
CA PHE A 49 12.62 1.05 -4.68
C PHE A 49 13.75 1.35 -5.69
N GLY A 50 13.47 2.14 -6.73
CA GLY A 50 14.40 2.33 -7.84
C GLY A 50 15.57 3.28 -7.51
N TYR A 51 16.72 3.07 -8.16
CA TYR A 51 17.89 3.95 -8.05
C TYR A 51 17.76 5.25 -8.86
N HIS A 52 16.82 5.29 -9.80
CA HIS A 52 16.48 6.49 -10.56
C HIS A 52 15.39 7.27 -9.82
N GLY A 53 15.68 8.54 -9.50
CA GLY A 53 14.80 9.46 -8.78
C GLY A 53 15.32 9.85 -7.40
N TYR A 54 14.63 10.78 -6.74
CA TYR A 54 15.11 11.38 -5.50
C TYR A 54 15.14 10.39 -4.33
N GLY A 55 15.97 10.70 -3.33
CA GLY A 55 16.13 9.93 -2.11
C GLY A 55 16.54 10.82 -0.94
N LYS A 56 17.01 10.21 0.15
CA LYS A 56 17.52 10.92 1.33
C LYS A 56 18.75 10.18 1.86
N ALA A 57 19.85 10.89 2.12
CA ALA A 57 21.03 10.30 2.73
C ALA A 57 20.68 9.70 4.11
N GLY A 58 21.22 8.52 4.41
CA GLY A 58 20.90 7.80 5.65
C GLY A 58 19.50 7.18 5.67
N TRP A 59 18.77 7.17 4.55
CA TRP A 59 17.46 6.53 4.42
C TRP A 59 17.56 5.39 3.40
N PRO A 60 17.69 4.12 3.85
CA PRO A 60 17.82 2.98 2.95
C PRO A 60 16.68 2.91 1.94
N ARG A 61 16.91 2.51 0.70
CA ARG A 61 15.78 2.23 -0.22
C ARG A 61 14.96 1.07 0.32
N ARG A 62 13.73 0.91 -0.15
CA ARG A 62 12.88 -0.20 0.30
C ARG A 62 11.83 -0.58 -0.71
N SER A 63 11.38 -1.83 -0.62
CA SER A 63 10.18 -2.31 -1.29
C SER A 63 9.12 -2.68 -0.26
N ARG A 64 7.86 -2.37 -0.58
CA ARG A 64 6.72 -2.88 0.16
C ARG A 64 6.29 -4.21 -0.46
N VAL A 65 6.28 -5.26 0.35
CA VAL A 65 5.74 -6.56 -0.04
C VAL A 65 4.28 -6.62 0.37
N ILE A 66 3.45 -7.19 -0.50
CA ILE A 66 2.01 -7.35 -0.31
C ILE A 66 1.74 -8.85 -0.39
N LEU A 67 1.19 -9.41 0.68
CA LEU A 67 0.76 -10.80 0.75
C LEU A 67 -0.77 -10.82 0.82
N ALA A 68 -1.40 -11.27 -0.25
CA ALA A 68 -2.83 -11.53 -0.30
C ALA A 68 -3.07 -13.04 -0.21
N GLU A 69 -3.72 -13.45 0.87
CA GLU A 69 -4.15 -14.84 1.07
C GLU A 69 -5.59 -14.98 0.59
N LEU A 70 -5.85 -15.99 -0.22
CA LEU A 70 -7.18 -16.26 -0.77
C LEU A 70 -7.82 -17.41 -0.02
N ALA A 71 -9.11 -17.29 0.28
CA ALA A 71 -9.85 -18.38 0.87
C ALA A 71 -10.02 -19.52 -0.14
N LYS A 72 -9.78 -20.76 0.31
CA LYS A 72 -9.94 -21.96 -0.53
C LYS A 72 -11.42 -22.35 -0.61
N GLY A 73 -11.98 -22.37 -1.81
CA GLY A 73 -13.30 -22.97 -2.09
C GLY A 73 -13.17 -24.45 -2.47
N GLU A 74 -14.30 -25.14 -2.59
CA GLU A 74 -14.35 -26.59 -2.88
C GLU A 74 -13.70 -26.96 -4.22
N LYS A 75 -13.80 -26.09 -5.23
CA LYS A 75 -13.31 -26.33 -6.60
C LYS A 75 -12.42 -25.21 -7.16
N SER A 76 -12.33 -24.06 -6.49
CA SER A 76 -11.50 -22.93 -6.90
C SER A 76 -11.16 -22.04 -5.70
N TRP A 77 -10.16 -21.16 -5.86
CA TRP A 77 -9.98 -20.05 -4.93
C TRP A 77 -11.22 -19.15 -4.93
N SER A 78 -11.55 -18.61 -3.76
CA SER A 78 -12.62 -17.64 -3.55
C SER A 78 -12.02 -16.25 -3.27
N GLY A 79 -12.74 -15.40 -2.54
CA GLY A 79 -12.29 -14.05 -2.22
C GLY A 79 -11.03 -13.99 -1.35
N VAL A 80 -10.49 -12.79 -1.21
CA VAL A 80 -9.39 -12.52 -0.28
C VAL A 80 -9.84 -12.85 1.14
N GLU A 81 -9.01 -13.56 1.87
CA GLU A 81 -9.18 -13.90 3.28
C GLU A 81 -8.37 -12.95 4.17
N ARG A 82 -7.15 -12.62 3.75
CA ARG A 82 -6.28 -11.73 4.49
C ARG A 82 -5.33 -10.97 3.58
N ILE A 83 -5.02 -9.74 3.97
CA ILE A 83 -3.99 -8.90 3.34
C ILE A 83 -2.99 -8.50 4.41
N LYS A 84 -1.74 -8.90 4.21
CA LYS A 84 -0.58 -8.48 5.02
C LYS A 84 0.39 -7.67 4.19
N THR A 85 1.15 -6.82 4.85
CA THR A 85 2.25 -6.10 4.20
C THR A 85 3.41 -5.91 5.17
N TRP A 86 4.60 -5.82 4.60
CA TRP A 86 5.83 -5.44 5.30
C TRP A 86 6.75 -4.72 4.32
N LYS A 87 7.84 -4.15 4.81
CA LYS A 87 8.88 -3.56 3.97
C LYS A 87 10.16 -4.38 4.03
N ARG A 88 10.91 -4.38 2.93
CA ARG A 88 12.28 -4.89 2.83
C ARG A 88 13.20 -3.73 2.54
N LEU A 89 14.17 -3.48 3.41
CA LEU A 89 15.16 -2.45 3.20
C LEU A 89 16.23 -2.93 2.20
N ASP A 90 16.77 -2.01 1.43
CA ASP A 90 18.00 -2.17 0.67
C ASP A 90 19.19 -1.90 1.60
N ASP A 91 19.36 -2.79 2.57
CA ASP A 91 20.52 -2.89 3.45
C ASP A 91 21.18 -4.26 3.25
N GLU A 92 22.31 -4.51 3.90
CA GLU A 92 23.07 -5.75 3.74
C GLU A 92 22.26 -7.02 4.07
N LYS A 93 21.20 -6.91 4.87
CA LYS A 93 20.43 -8.06 5.38
C LYS A 93 19.04 -8.18 4.75
N LEU A 94 18.68 -7.26 3.86
CA LEU A 94 17.33 -7.08 3.36
C LEU A 94 16.29 -7.06 4.50
N SER A 95 16.57 -6.24 5.51
CA SER A 95 15.84 -6.22 6.79
C SER A 95 14.33 -6.11 6.57
N LYS A 96 13.57 -6.98 7.24
CA LYS A 96 12.10 -6.91 7.29
C LYS A 96 11.68 -5.93 8.37
N ILE A 97 10.88 -4.93 8.01
CA ILE A 97 10.32 -3.98 8.98
C ILE A 97 8.82 -3.79 8.75
N ASP A 98 8.14 -3.30 9.78
CA ASP A 98 6.73 -2.87 9.75
C ASP A 98 5.77 -3.92 9.16
N ASP A 99 5.83 -5.15 9.70
CA ASP A 99 4.85 -6.19 9.40
C ASP A 99 3.49 -5.82 10.02
N GLN A 100 2.46 -5.79 9.19
CA GLN A 100 1.13 -5.39 9.58
C GLN A 100 0.06 -6.13 8.77
N ILE A 101 -1.06 -6.41 9.42
CA ILE A 101 -2.28 -6.92 8.79
C ILE A 101 -3.12 -5.71 8.40
N LEU A 102 -3.40 -5.57 7.11
CA LEU A 102 -4.28 -4.50 6.60
C LEU A 102 -5.74 -4.93 6.74
N TRP A 103 -6.05 -6.14 6.29
CA TRP A 103 -7.42 -6.59 6.27
C TRP A 103 -7.47 -8.08 6.52
N GLU A 104 -8.48 -8.51 7.25
CA GLU A 104 -8.78 -9.91 7.50
C GLU A 104 -10.30 -10.08 7.49
N ARG A 105 -10.77 -11.13 6.82
CA ARG A 105 -12.19 -11.45 6.76
C ARG A 105 -12.66 -11.80 8.17
N ARG A 106 -13.56 -10.99 8.72
CA ARG A 106 -14.20 -11.29 10.00
C ARG A 106 -15.14 -12.48 9.83
N SER A 107 -15.10 -13.40 10.80
CA SER A 107 -15.93 -14.60 10.91
C SER A 107 -17.41 -14.25 11.06
#